data_AF-A0A6H2A5W4-F1
#
_entry.id   AF-A0A6H2A5W4-F1
#
_cell.length_a   1.000
_cell.length_b   1.000
_cell.length_c   1.000
_cell.angle_alpha   90.00
_cell.angle_beta   90.00
_cell.angle_gamma   90.00
#
_symmetry.space_group_name_H-M   'P 1'
#
loop_
_entity.id
_entity.type
_entity.pdbx_description
1 polymer ?
#
loop_
_entity_poly.entity_id
_entity_poly.type
_entity_poly.pdbx_seq_one_letter_code
_entity_poly.pdbx_strand_id
1 'polypeptide(L)' 'MDKKDIKIGMKVQLAGRVAVVEKIWGLRAKVRPAGESSHWVKIFGLKEVK' A
#
# COMPACT_ATOMS: atom_id res chain seq x y z
N MET A 1 5.84 9.32 17.72
CA MET A 1 5.03 9.17 16.50
C MET A 1 5.01 7.70 16.15
N ASP A 2 3.89 7.03 16.44
CA ASP A 2 3.64 5.65 16.04
C ASP A 2 3.55 5.57 14.51
N LYS A 3 4.69 5.25 13.88
CA LYS A 3 4.73 4.87 12.45
C LYS A 3 3.92 3.58 12.33
N LYS A 4 2.73 3.64 11.74
CA LYS A 4 2.08 2.44 11.21
C LYS A 4 2.96 1.91 10.07
N ASP A 5 3.79 0.91 10.37
CA ASP A 5 4.62 0.19 9.41
C ASP A 5 3.72 -0.53 8.40
N ILE A 6 3.66 0.01 7.18
CA ILE A 6 3.07 -0.69 6.04
C ILE A 6 3.93 -1.93 5.77
N LYS A 7 3.29 -3.11 5.70
CA LYS A 7 3.97 -4.40 5.48
C LYS A 7 3.59 -5.01 4.15
N ILE A 8 4.47 -5.84 3.60
CA ILE A 8 4.16 -6.67 2.46
C ILE A 8 3.02 -7.63 2.84
N GLY A 9 2.02 -7.76 1.97
CA GLY A 9 0.79 -8.51 2.19
C GLY A 9 -0.36 -7.70 2.81
N MET A 10 -0.12 -6.48 3.29
CA MET A 10 -1.20 -5.64 3.84
C MET A 10 -2.15 -5.14 2.76
N LYS A 11 -3.44 -5.10 3.09
CA LYS A 11 -4.47 -4.40 2.32
C LYS A 11 -4.52 -2.94 2.74
N VAL A 12 -4.34 -2.06 1.77
CA VAL A 12 -4.34 -0.61 1.92
C VAL A 12 -5.38 0.01 1.01
N GLN A 13 -5.95 1.14 1.41
CA GLN A 13 -6.84 1.92 0.57
C GLN A 13 -5.99 2.87 -0.27
N LEU A 14 -6.09 2.74 -1.59
CA LEU A 14 -5.47 3.62 -2.56
C LEU A 14 -6.58 4.25 -3.41
N ALA A 15 -6.77 5.57 -3.30
CA ALA A 15 -7.73 6.32 -4.10
C ALA A 15 -9.15 5.70 -4.14
N GLY A 16 -9.64 5.27 -2.97
CA GLY A 16 -10.97 4.65 -2.84
C GLY A 16 -11.04 3.17 -3.24
N ARG A 17 -9.94 2.57 -3.72
CA ARG A 17 -9.85 1.14 -4.05
C ARG A 17 -8.99 0.39 -3.03
N VAL A 18 -9.26 -0.89 -2.83
CA VAL A 18 -8.41 -1.78 -2.01
C VAL A 18 -7.25 -2.27 -2.86
N ALA A 19 -6.03 -2.11 -2.35
CA ALA A 19 -4.81 -2.61 -2.94
C ALA A 19 -3.99 -3.41 -1.94
N VAL A 20 -3.24 -4.39 -2.42
CA VAL A 20 -2.36 -5.23 -1.60
C VAL A 20 -0.92 -4.80 -1.80
N VAL A 21 -0.19 -4.58 -0.71
CA VAL A 21 1.24 -4.25 -0.77
C VAL A 21 2.02 -5.50 -1.18
N GLU A 22 2.71 -5.44 -2.31
CA GLU A 22 3.54 -6.56 -2.81
C GLU A 22 5.01 -6.38 -2.46
N LYS A 23 5.50 -5.13 -2.44
CA LYS A 23 6.92 -4.84 -2.18
C LYS A 23 7.07 -3.47 -1.55
N ILE A 24 8.11 -3.29 -0.74
CA ILE A 24 8.45 -1.99 -0.14
C ILE A 24 9.89 -1.67 -0.51
N TRP A 25 10.13 -0.43 -0.94
CA TRP A 25 11.46 0.07 -1.28
C TRP A 25 11.60 1.50 -0.76
N GLY A 26 12.35 1.66 0.32
CA GLY A 26 12.53 2.95 0.98
C GLY A 26 11.18 3.56 1.37
N LEU A 27 10.85 4.72 0.76
CA LEU A 27 9.62 5.47 1.01
C LEU A 27 8.47 5.16 0.02
N ARG A 28 8.62 4.12 -0.81
CA ARG A 28 7.60 3.70 -1.77
C ARG A 28 7.22 2.24 -1.54
N ALA A 29 5.97 1.90 -1.79
CA ALA A 29 5.47 0.54 -1.82
C ALA A 29 4.90 0.24 -3.20
N LYS A 30 5.22 -0.94 -3.72
CA LYS A 30 4.52 -1.53 -4.86
C LYS A 30 3.23 -2.14 -4.32
N VAL A 31 2.10 -1.65 -4.79
CA VAL A 31 0.77 -2.12 -4.40
C VAL A 31 0.01 -2.62 -5.63
N ARG A 32 -0.79 -3.67 -5.48
CA ARG A 32 -1.64 -4.22 -6.53
C ARG A 32 -3.11 -4.03 -6.15
N PRO A 33 -3.85 -3.13 -6.82
CA PRO A 33 -5.29 -3.03 -6.67
C PRO A 33 -5.97 -4.27 -7.24
N ALA A 34 -7.14 -4.63 -6.71
CA ALA A 34 -7.90 -5.78 -7.19
C ALA A 34 -8.30 -5.58 -8.66
N GLY A 35 -7.87 -6.49 -9.55
CA GLY A 35 -8.16 -6.44 -10.99
C GLY A 35 -7.28 -5.50 -11.82
N GLU A 36 -6.23 -4.94 -11.23
CA GLU A 36 -5.36 -3.93 -11.86
C GLU A 36 -3.88 -4.34 -11.80
N SER A 37 -3.05 -3.65 -12.58
CA SER A 37 -1.61 -3.82 -12.54
C SER A 37 -1.00 -3.27 -11.25
N SER A 38 0.19 -3.77 -10.88
CA SER A 38 0.90 -3.29 -9.69
C SER A 38 1.55 -1.93 -9.93
N HIS A 39 1.36 -0.99 -9.00
CA HIS A 39 1.85 0.38 -9.07
C HIS A 39 2.74 0.75 -7.88
N TRP A 40 3.75 1.60 -8.11
CA TRP A 40 4.58 2.15 -7.04
C TRP A 40 3.98 3.44 -6.48
N VAL A 41 3.62 3.41 -5.21
CA VAL A 41 2.97 4.52 -4.49
C VAL A 41 3.80 4.91 -3.27
N LYS A 42 3.73 6.17 -2.84
CA LYS A 42 4.41 6.60 -1.60
C LYS A 42 3.65 6.05 -0.40
N ILE A 43 4.36 5.48 0.57
CA ILE A 43 3.74 4.87 1.77
C ILE A 43 3.11 5.89 2.72
N PHE A 44 3.54 7.16 2.65
CA PHE A 44 3.14 8.23 3.57
C PHE A 44 1.64 8.60 3.55
N GLY A 45 0.88 8.13 2.55
CA GLY A 45 -0.56 8.41 2.41
C GLY A 45 -1.43 7.15 2.34
N LEU A 46 -0.85 5.96 2.55
CA LEU A 46 -1.61 4.71 2.52
C LEU A 46 -2.30 4.47 3.85
N LYS A 47 -3.62 4.29 3.81
CA LYS A 47 -4.43 3.95 4.99
C LYS A 47 -4.75 2.46 4.96
N GLU A 48 -4.50 1.75 6.05
CA GLU A 48 -4.93 0.35 6.20
C GLU A 48 -6.46 0.27 6.19
N VAL A 49 -7.00 -0.75 5.52
CA VAL A 49 -8.43 -1.08 5.52
C VAL A 49 -8.58 -2.38 6.32
N LYS A 50 -9.20 -2.30 7.50
CA LYS A 50 -9.42 -3.44 8.40
C LYS A 50 -10.65 -4.24 7.98
#